data_AF-A0A374TSQ8-F1
#
_entry.id   AF-A0A374TSQ8-F1
#
_cell.length_a   1.000
_cell.length_b   1.000
_cell.length_c   1.000
_cell.angle_alpha   90.00
_cell.angle_beta   90.00
_cell.angle_gamma   90.00
#
_symmetry.space_group_name_H-M   'P 1'
#
loop_
_entity.id
_entity.type
_entity.pdbx_description
1 polymer ?
#
loop_
_entity_poly.entity_id
_entity_poly.type
_entity_poly.pdbx_seq_one_letter_code
_entity_poly.pdbx_strand_id
1 'polypeptide(L)'
;MPAANQPKGSVSTGSIKPVTRKAVRCQREVAWLVTQAAGKLVATTDDVNAPTPSFVLATALSYTRKQEQAARDRGAAIDYEAVMGPDLASFCAAAGLPAAPNALSDAGYMFTLSGADLIRDLYAYCSDLDERMGDTAQVKPGYAIKFALRLFLLDGAAGNGATSADNASA
;
A
#
# COMPACT_ATOMS: atom_id res chain seq x y z
N MET A 1 -55.70 -25.33 10.84
CA MET A 1 -54.37 -24.93 11.34
C MET A 1 -53.39 -24.95 10.16
N PRO A 2 -52.87 -23.81 9.68
CA PRO A 2 -51.86 -23.84 8.64
C PRO A 2 -50.45 -23.93 9.25
N ALA A 3 -49.64 -24.83 8.71
CA ALA A 3 -48.22 -24.96 9.03
C ALA A 3 -47.46 -23.71 8.55
N ALA A 4 -46.73 -23.06 9.46
CA ALA A 4 -45.88 -21.93 9.13
C ALA A 4 -44.62 -22.43 8.39
N ASN A 5 -44.45 -22.00 7.15
CA ASN A 5 -43.22 -22.15 6.37
C ASN A 5 -42.07 -21.42 7.09
N GLN A 6 -41.06 -22.15 7.55
CA GLN A 6 -39.79 -21.54 7.97
C GLN A 6 -39.07 -20.94 6.76
N PRO A 7 -38.50 -19.72 6.85
CA PRO A 7 -37.63 -19.21 5.81
C PRO A 7 -36.33 -20.03 5.76
N LYS A 8 -36.04 -20.61 4.59
CA LYS A 8 -34.75 -21.25 4.28
C LYS A 8 -33.67 -20.18 4.26
N GLY A 9 -32.92 -20.06 5.36
CA GLY A 9 -31.80 -19.14 5.44
C GLY A 9 -31.30 -18.90 6.85
N SER A 10 -31.24 -19.93 7.70
CA SER A 10 -30.56 -19.83 8.98
C SER A 10 -29.06 -19.72 8.74
N VAL A 11 -28.54 -18.49 8.64
CA VAL A 11 -27.09 -18.26 8.70
C VAL A 11 -26.69 -18.56 10.14
N SER A 12 -25.97 -19.67 10.34
CA SER A 12 -25.46 -20.08 11.64
C SER A 12 -24.57 -18.97 12.21
N THR A 13 -25.03 -18.34 13.30
CA THR A 13 -24.34 -17.28 14.05
C THR A 13 -23.03 -17.76 14.70
N GLY A 14 -22.61 -19.01 14.47
CA GLY A 14 -21.53 -19.70 15.18
C GLY A 14 -20.15 -19.74 14.49
N SER A 15 -19.96 -19.17 13.30
CA SER A 15 -18.64 -19.26 12.63
C SER A 15 -18.34 -18.10 11.67
N ILE A 16 -18.73 -16.88 12.03
CA ILE A 16 -18.15 -15.69 11.39
C ILE A 16 -17.09 -15.18 12.35
N LYS A 17 -15.82 -15.54 12.12
CA LYS A 17 -14.72 -14.87 12.82
C LYS A 17 -14.89 -13.37 12.58
N PRO A 18 -15.00 -12.53 13.63
CA PRO A 18 -15.17 -11.10 13.43
C PRO A 18 -13.98 -10.60 12.60
N VAL A 19 -14.27 -9.98 11.45
CA VAL A 19 -13.24 -9.37 10.63
C VAL A 19 -12.61 -8.26 11.45
N THR A 20 -11.34 -8.43 11.84
CA THR A 20 -10.59 -7.41 12.57
C THR A 20 -10.43 -6.20 11.68
N ARG A 21 -10.91 -5.04 12.16
CA ARG A 21 -10.78 -3.76 11.48
C ARG A 21 -10.08 -2.75 12.37
N LYS A 22 -9.30 -1.86 11.78
CA LYS A 22 -8.63 -0.78 12.51
C LYS A 22 -8.59 0.49 11.68
N ALA A 23 -9.03 1.60 12.29
CA ALA A 23 -8.91 2.92 11.69
C ALA A 23 -7.50 3.47 11.92
N VAL A 24 -6.85 3.90 10.85
CA VAL A 24 -5.52 4.51 10.87
C VAL A 24 -5.60 5.90 10.26
N ARG A 25 -5.04 6.89 10.96
CA ARG A 25 -4.90 8.25 10.42
C ARG A 25 -3.66 8.34 9.54
N CYS A 26 -3.85 8.85 8.34
CA CYS A 26 -2.83 9.05 7.31
C CYS A 26 -2.92 10.48 6.77
N GLN A 27 -1.86 10.95 6.12
CA GLN A 27 -1.94 12.17 5.30
C GLN A 27 -2.80 11.90 4.06
N ARG A 28 -3.40 12.95 3.49
CA ARG A 28 -4.29 12.82 2.33
C ARG A 28 -3.57 12.27 1.09
N GLU A 29 -2.28 12.54 0.95
CA GLU A 29 -1.45 11.98 -0.13
C GLU A 29 -1.46 10.44 -0.15
N VAL A 30 -1.65 9.79 1.01
CA VAL A 30 -1.74 8.33 1.08
C VAL A 30 -2.92 7.80 0.28
N ALA A 31 -4.05 8.50 0.26
CA ALA A 31 -5.19 8.10 -0.57
C ALA A 31 -4.85 8.11 -2.06
N TRP A 32 -4.09 9.13 -2.49
CA TRP A 32 -3.61 9.23 -3.87
C TRP A 32 -2.59 8.12 -4.19
N LEU A 33 -1.62 7.88 -3.30
CA LEU A 33 -0.62 6.82 -3.46
C LEU A 33 -1.27 5.43 -3.54
N VAL A 34 -2.28 5.14 -2.70
CA VAL A 34 -3.04 3.87 -2.76
C VAL A 34 -3.73 3.71 -4.10
N THR A 35 -4.27 4.79 -4.67
CA THR A 35 -4.91 4.75 -5.99
C THR A 35 -3.90 4.42 -7.09
N GLN A 36 -2.72 5.03 -7.07
CA GLN A 36 -1.66 4.72 -8.03
C GLN A 36 -1.15 3.29 -7.86
N ALA A 37 -0.97 2.83 -6.62
CA ALA A 37 -0.51 1.47 -6.33
C ALA A 37 -1.54 0.42 -6.75
N ALA A 38 -2.84 0.70 -6.56
CA ALA A 38 -3.91 -0.11 -7.11
C ALA A 38 -3.83 -0.20 -8.64
N GLY A 39 -3.61 0.95 -9.31
CA GLY A 39 -3.40 1.00 -10.77
C GLY A 39 -2.21 0.15 -11.23
N LYS A 40 -1.06 0.26 -10.54
CA LYS A 40 0.12 -0.59 -10.79
C LYS A 40 -0.24 -2.07 -10.66
N LEU A 41 -0.94 -2.46 -9.60
CA LEU A 41 -1.33 -3.86 -9.37
C LEU A 41 -2.24 -4.38 -10.49
N VAL A 42 -3.28 -3.61 -10.85
CA VAL A 42 -4.22 -3.95 -11.96
C VAL A 42 -3.47 -4.10 -13.28
N ALA A 43 -2.50 -3.23 -13.58
CA ALA A 43 -1.72 -3.32 -14.81
C ALA A 43 -0.80 -4.55 -14.88
N THR A 44 -0.49 -5.17 -13.73
CA THR A 44 0.42 -6.34 -13.63
C THR A 44 -0.30 -7.67 -13.38
N THR A 45 -1.62 -7.65 -13.21
CA THR A 45 -2.43 -8.84 -12.91
C THR A 45 -3.49 -9.05 -13.98
N ASP A 46 -3.75 -10.30 -14.36
CA ASP A 46 -4.87 -10.65 -15.25
C ASP A 46 -6.23 -10.64 -14.52
N ASP A 47 -6.27 -10.20 -13.25
CA ASP A 47 -7.49 -10.08 -12.46
C ASP A 47 -8.25 -8.78 -12.83
N VAL A 48 -9.53 -8.95 -13.20
CA VAL A 48 -10.45 -7.86 -13.55
C VAL A 48 -10.99 -7.11 -12.33
N ASN A 49 -10.77 -7.62 -11.11
CA ASN A 49 -11.26 -6.98 -9.89
C ASN A 49 -10.32 -5.90 -9.40
N ALA A 50 -10.88 -4.72 -9.12
CA ALA A 50 -10.13 -3.65 -8.49
C ALA A 50 -9.62 -4.10 -7.10
N PRO A 51 -8.31 -4.03 -6.82
CA PRO A 51 -7.76 -4.49 -5.56
C PRO A 51 -8.30 -3.62 -4.42
N THR A 52 -8.70 -4.27 -3.33
CA THR A 52 -9.14 -3.53 -2.14
C THR A 52 -7.97 -2.71 -1.57
N PRO A 53 -8.21 -1.54 -0.97
CA PRO A 53 -7.14 -0.75 -0.38
C PRO A 53 -6.29 -1.52 0.65
N SER A 54 -6.90 -2.43 1.44
CA SER A 54 -6.14 -3.28 2.38
C SER A 54 -5.23 -4.28 1.64
N PHE A 55 -5.68 -4.84 0.51
CA PHE A 55 -4.84 -5.72 -0.31
C PHE A 55 -3.65 -4.96 -0.92
N VAL A 56 -3.88 -3.76 -1.45
CA VAL A 56 -2.80 -2.89 -1.97
C VAL A 56 -1.72 -2.66 -0.91
N LEU A 57 -2.14 -2.35 0.33
CA LEU A 57 -1.20 -2.14 1.44
C LEU A 57 -0.46 -3.41 1.86
N ALA A 58 -1.14 -4.56 1.90
CA ALA A 58 -0.49 -5.82 2.18
C ALA A 58 0.62 -6.12 1.15
N THR A 59 0.33 -5.91 -0.14
CA THR A 59 1.32 -6.10 -1.21
C THR A 59 2.47 -5.11 -1.11
N ALA A 60 2.20 -3.82 -0.84
CA ALA A 60 3.25 -2.81 -0.68
C ALA A 60 4.15 -3.08 0.54
N LEU A 61 3.59 -3.52 1.68
CA LEU A 61 4.36 -3.92 2.86
C LEU A 61 5.22 -5.16 2.58
N SER A 62 4.65 -6.18 1.95
CA SER A 62 5.39 -7.38 1.57
C SER A 62 6.55 -7.05 0.62
N TYR A 63 6.30 -6.20 -0.38
CA TYR A 63 7.33 -5.70 -1.29
C TYR A 63 8.44 -4.96 -0.54
N THR A 64 8.07 -4.09 0.40
CA THR A 64 9.01 -3.32 1.22
C THR A 64 9.93 -4.23 2.02
N ARG A 65 9.38 -5.23 2.72
CA ARG A 65 10.19 -6.21 3.46
C ARG A 65 11.14 -6.98 2.53
N LYS A 66 10.70 -7.35 1.33
CA LYS A 66 11.57 -8.02 0.33
C LYS A 66 12.72 -7.10 -0.13
N GLN A 67 12.44 -5.83 -0.40
CA GLN A 67 13.47 -4.87 -0.79
C GLN A 67 14.47 -4.60 0.34
N GLU A 68 14.00 -4.46 1.57
CA GLU A 68 14.88 -4.32 2.73
C GLU A 68 15.76 -5.55 2.93
N GLN A 69 15.21 -6.76 2.78
CA GLN A 69 16.00 -7.98 2.86
C GLN A 69 17.04 -8.06 1.74
N ALA A 70 16.64 -7.77 0.49
CA ALA A 70 17.56 -7.77 -0.65
C ALA A 70 18.69 -6.73 -0.50
N ALA A 71 18.40 -5.56 0.07
CA ALA A 71 19.42 -4.57 0.40
C ALA A 71 20.40 -5.11 1.46
N ARG A 72 19.88 -5.71 2.54
CA ARG A 72 20.70 -6.30 3.61
C ARG A 72 21.58 -7.44 3.11
N ASP A 73 21.07 -8.31 2.26
CA ASP A 73 21.81 -9.42 1.66
C ASP A 73 22.99 -8.92 0.81
N ARG A 74 22.90 -7.68 0.30
CA ARG A 74 23.97 -6.99 -0.44
C ARG A 74 24.86 -6.10 0.44
N GLY A 75 24.66 -6.11 1.76
CA GLY A 75 25.38 -5.26 2.71
C GLY A 75 24.98 -3.78 2.64
N ALA A 76 23.80 -3.46 2.10
CA ALA A 76 23.26 -2.12 1.98
C ALA A 76 21.99 -1.94 2.85
N ALA A 77 21.52 -0.71 2.96
CA ALA A 77 20.23 -0.38 3.58
C ALA A 77 19.39 0.46 2.61
N ILE A 78 18.06 0.43 2.77
CA ILE A 78 17.19 1.36 2.05
C ILE A 78 17.43 2.76 2.60
N ASP A 79 17.64 3.72 1.70
CA ASP A 79 17.74 5.13 2.06
C ASP A 79 16.33 5.67 2.34
N TYR A 80 15.96 5.67 3.62
CA TYR A 80 14.64 6.12 4.07
C TYR A 80 14.39 7.60 3.76
N GLU A 81 15.42 8.44 3.84
CA GLU A 81 15.31 9.87 3.55
C GLU A 81 15.10 10.11 2.05
N ALA A 82 15.78 9.36 1.18
CA ALA A 82 15.56 9.47 -0.26
C ALA A 82 14.12 9.09 -0.68
N VAL A 83 13.49 8.15 0.02
CA VAL A 83 12.10 7.75 -0.27
C VAL A 83 11.09 8.75 0.30
N MET A 84 11.34 9.28 1.49
CA MET A 84 10.37 10.11 2.23
C MET A 84 10.56 11.62 2.08
N GLY A 85 11.78 12.06 1.78
CA GLY A 85 12.19 13.45 1.66
C GLY A 85 11.53 14.23 0.52
N PRO A 86 11.35 13.65 -0.68
CA PRO A 86 10.68 14.36 -1.77
C PRO A 86 9.25 14.76 -1.41
N ASP A 87 8.87 15.98 -1.78
CA ASP A 87 7.47 16.39 -1.79
C ASP A 87 6.68 15.55 -2.80
N LEU A 88 5.35 15.60 -2.73
CA LEU A 88 4.52 14.72 -3.54
C LEU A 88 4.72 14.95 -5.06
N ALA A 89 4.92 16.18 -5.52
CA ALA A 89 5.10 16.47 -6.93
C ALA A 89 6.44 15.93 -7.43
N SER A 90 7.53 16.18 -6.68
CA SER A 90 8.85 15.62 -6.99
C SER A 90 8.84 14.08 -6.96
N PHE A 91 8.12 13.49 -6.01
CA PHE A 91 7.92 12.05 -5.94
C PHE A 91 7.16 11.51 -7.17
N CYS A 92 6.05 12.15 -7.57
CA CYS A 92 5.30 11.76 -8.77
C CYS A 92 6.20 11.72 -10.00
N ALA A 93 7.01 12.77 -10.20
CA ALA A 93 7.93 12.86 -11.32
C ALA A 93 8.97 11.73 -11.31
N ALA A 94 9.60 11.47 -10.16
CA ALA A 94 10.58 10.40 -10.01
C ALA A 94 9.98 9.00 -10.21
N ALA A 95 8.73 8.79 -9.80
CA ALA A 95 8.02 7.52 -9.92
C ALA A 95 7.31 7.32 -11.28
N GLY A 96 7.38 8.30 -12.20
CA GLY A 96 6.67 8.24 -13.48
C GLY A 96 5.14 8.29 -13.34
N LEU A 97 4.63 8.87 -12.25
CA LEU A 97 3.20 8.94 -11.94
C LEU A 97 2.60 10.25 -12.46
N PRO A 98 1.28 10.27 -12.76
CA PRO A 98 0.60 11.53 -13.06
C PRO A 98 0.72 12.49 -11.89
N ALA A 99 0.66 13.80 -12.18
CA ALA A 99 0.65 14.81 -11.14
C ALA A 99 -0.50 14.56 -10.15
N ALA A 100 -0.20 14.62 -8.86
CA ALA A 100 -1.23 14.56 -7.83
C ALA A 100 -2.20 15.75 -7.99
N PRO A 101 -3.49 15.60 -7.63
CA PRO A 101 -4.43 16.71 -7.66
C PRO A 101 -3.91 17.88 -6.83
N ASN A 102 -3.90 19.10 -7.40
CA ASN A 102 -3.33 20.31 -6.80
C ASN A 102 -3.98 20.75 -5.46
N ALA A 103 -5.02 20.06 -4.99
CA ALA A 103 -5.81 20.42 -3.81
C ALA A 103 -5.99 19.21 -2.85
N LEU A 104 -4.90 18.54 -2.48
CA LEU A 104 -4.95 17.62 -1.36
C LEU A 104 -5.02 18.45 -0.06
N SER A 105 -6.21 18.49 0.54
CA SER A 105 -6.44 19.17 1.82
C SER A 105 -5.50 18.63 2.93
N ASP A 106 -5.10 19.52 3.84
CA ASP A 106 -4.36 19.18 5.06
C ASP A 106 -5.17 18.33 6.07
N ALA A 107 -6.48 18.14 5.81
CA ALA A 107 -7.30 17.27 6.63
C ALA A 107 -6.81 15.81 6.57
N GLY A 108 -6.48 15.24 7.74
CA GLY A 108 -6.02 13.86 7.86
C GLY A 108 -7.03 12.85 7.31
N TYR A 109 -6.58 12.00 6.39
CA TYR A 109 -7.36 10.89 5.83
C TYR A 109 -7.43 9.73 6.82
N MET A 110 -8.59 9.09 6.93
CA MET A 110 -8.76 7.89 7.74
C MET A 110 -8.87 6.66 6.85
N PHE A 111 -7.97 5.71 7.06
CA PHE A 111 -7.97 4.43 6.37
C PHE A 111 -8.49 3.34 7.30
N THR A 112 -9.46 2.56 6.84
CA THR A 112 -9.93 1.39 7.59
C THR A 112 -9.22 0.16 7.07
N LEU A 113 -8.23 -0.31 7.81
CA LEU A 113 -7.56 -1.59 7.55
C LEU A 113 -8.48 -2.73 7.93
N SER A 114 -8.49 -3.77 7.11
CA SER A 114 -9.21 -5.01 7.35
C SER A 114 -8.28 -6.20 7.23
N GLY A 115 -8.37 -7.14 8.18
CA GLY A 115 -7.53 -8.32 8.25
C GLY A 115 -6.55 -8.27 9.42
N ALA A 116 -6.63 -9.27 10.29
CA ALA A 116 -5.81 -9.32 11.50
C ALA A 116 -4.31 -9.37 11.18
N ASP A 117 -3.92 -10.13 10.16
CA ASP A 117 -2.51 -10.30 9.79
C ASP A 117 -1.90 -9.01 9.23
N LEU A 118 -2.61 -8.31 8.34
CA LEU A 118 -2.18 -7.00 7.83
C LEU A 118 -2.03 -5.98 8.97
N ILE A 119 -3.01 -5.94 9.89
CA ILE A 119 -2.94 -5.03 11.03
C ILE A 119 -1.74 -5.37 11.90
N ARG A 120 -1.50 -6.65 12.20
CA ARG A 120 -0.34 -7.05 13.01
C ARG A 120 0.98 -6.75 12.31
N ASP A 121 1.08 -7.06 11.01
CA ASP A 121 2.27 -6.84 10.21
C ASP A 121 2.62 -5.35 10.12
N LEU A 122 1.63 -4.48 9.89
CA LEU A 122 1.85 -3.03 9.86
C LEU A 122 2.41 -2.51 11.19
N TYR A 123 1.84 -2.94 12.32
CA TYR A 123 2.29 -2.46 13.63
C TYR A 123 3.65 -3.04 14.03
N ALA A 124 3.93 -4.29 13.66
CA ALA A 124 5.27 -4.85 13.80
C ALA A 124 6.28 -4.06 12.94
N TYR A 125 5.92 -3.72 11.71
CA TYR A 125 6.77 -2.92 10.83
C TYR A 125 6.99 -1.50 11.37
N CYS A 126 6.01 -0.90 12.05
CA CYS A 126 6.22 0.38 12.75
C CYS A 126 7.29 0.25 13.83
N SER A 127 7.24 -0.80 14.65
CA SER A 127 8.27 -1.07 15.66
C SER A 127 9.65 -1.33 15.03
N ASP A 128 9.71 -2.13 13.95
CA ASP A 128 10.96 -2.39 13.22
C ASP A 128 11.57 -1.09 12.65
N LEU A 129 10.73 -0.16 12.17
CA LEU A 129 11.18 1.14 11.65
C LEU A 129 11.67 2.06 12.76
N ASP A 130 11.00 2.07 13.90
CA ASP A 130 11.37 2.85 15.09
C ASP A 130 12.79 2.51 15.54
N GLU A 131 13.09 1.21 15.68
CA GLU A 131 14.41 0.71 16.06
C GLU A 131 15.50 1.10 15.06
N ARG A 132 15.17 1.17 13.76
CA ARG A 132 16.14 1.50 12.70
C ARG A 132 16.39 3.00 12.54
N MET A 133 15.35 3.83 12.71
CA MET A 133 15.47 5.28 12.59
C MET A 133 16.15 5.90 13.81
N GLY A 134 16.16 5.20 14.95
CA GLY A 134 16.82 5.67 16.17
C GLY A 134 16.21 6.95 16.73
N ASP A 135 15.02 7.33 16.27
CA ASP A 135 14.28 8.49 16.75
C ASP A 135 13.54 8.13 18.06
N THR A 136 13.38 9.11 18.93
CA THR A 136 12.62 8.98 20.19
C THR A 136 11.11 9.03 19.98
N ALA A 137 10.66 9.42 18.78
CA ALA A 137 9.25 9.50 18.44
C ALA A 137 8.74 8.21 17.78
N GLN A 138 7.75 7.57 18.41
CA GLN A 138 7.13 6.35 17.90
C GLN A 138 6.65 6.51 16.45
N VAL A 139 7.19 5.68 15.54
CA VAL A 139 6.75 5.64 14.13
C VAL A 139 5.25 5.33 14.06
N LYS A 140 4.48 6.26 13.51
CA LYS A 140 3.02 6.10 13.36
C LYS A 140 2.70 5.22 12.15
N PRO A 141 1.60 4.44 12.17
CA PRO A 141 1.22 3.59 11.04
C PRO A 141 0.99 4.35 9.73
N GLY A 142 0.55 5.61 9.78
CA GLY A 142 0.42 6.44 8.58
C GLY A 142 1.76 6.74 7.89
N TYR A 143 2.86 6.84 8.66
CA TYR A 143 4.20 7.01 8.13
C TYR A 143 4.69 5.72 7.45
N ALA A 144 4.55 4.58 8.13
CA ALA A 144 4.91 3.26 7.60
C ALA A 144 4.14 2.93 6.32
N ILE A 145 2.83 3.23 6.27
CA ILE A 145 2.01 3.08 5.07
C ILE A 145 2.53 3.96 3.92
N LYS A 146 2.81 5.24 4.19
CA LYS A 146 3.32 6.17 3.17
C LYS A 146 4.67 5.67 2.61
N PHE A 147 5.58 5.26 3.47
CA PHE A 147 6.87 4.70 3.07
C PHE A 147 6.72 3.47 2.18
N ALA A 148 5.91 2.49 2.61
CA ALA A 148 5.71 1.26 1.86
C ALA A 148 5.12 1.51 0.47
N LEU A 149 4.14 2.42 0.37
CA LEU A 149 3.55 2.82 -0.91
C LEU A 149 4.55 3.54 -1.81
N ARG A 150 5.34 4.47 -1.25
CA ARG A 150 6.34 5.22 -2.03
C ARG A 150 7.41 4.28 -2.58
N LEU A 151 7.93 3.37 -1.76
CA LEU A 151 8.92 2.39 -2.21
C LEU A 151 8.34 1.44 -3.26
N PHE A 152 7.10 0.98 -3.10
CA PHE A 152 6.41 0.13 -4.07
C PHE A 152 6.19 0.82 -5.42
N LEU A 153 5.94 2.13 -5.42
CA LEU A 153 5.68 2.92 -6.62
C LEU A 153 6.96 3.34 -7.37
N LEU A 154 8.05 3.62 -6.67
CA LEU A 154 9.34 4.00 -7.29
C LEU A 154 9.89 2.93 -8.22
N ASP A 155 9.61 1.66 -7.93
CA ASP A 155 9.99 0.53 -8.77
C ASP A 155 9.33 0.56 -10.17
N GLY A 156 8.17 1.21 -10.32
CA GLY A 156 7.53 1.39 -11.62
C GLY A 156 8.31 2.28 -12.59
N ALA A 157 9.18 3.17 -12.10
CA ALA A 157 9.95 4.08 -12.94
C ALA A 157 11.05 3.38 -13.76
N ALA A 158 11.47 2.17 -13.36
CA ALA A 158 12.41 1.36 -14.13
C ALA A 158 11.74 0.58 -15.29
N GLY A 159 10.41 0.57 -15.39
CA GLY A 159 9.64 -0.27 -16.30
C GLY A 159 9.16 0.37 -17.61
N ASN A 160 9.28 1.69 -17.79
CA ASN A 160 8.81 2.37 -19.00
C ASN A 160 9.90 2.59 -20.07
N GLY A 161 10.94 1.75 -20.06
CA GLY A 161 12.09 1.84 -20.95
C GLY A 161 12.41 0.57 -21.71
N ALA A 162 11.43 -0.15 -22.27
CA ALA A 162 11.69 -1.13 -23.33
C ALA A 162 10.39 -1.49 -24.07
N THR A 163 10.52 -1.67 -25.40
CA THR A 163 9.54 -2.05 -26.43
C THR A 163 8.62 -0.92 -26.94
N SER A 164 8.69 -0.44 -28.18
CA SER A 164 9.44 -0.88 -29.37
C SER A 164 9.76 0.33 -30.25
N ALA A 165 11.04 0.61 -30.46
CA ALA A 165 11.51 1.37 -31.59
C ALA A 165 12.13 0.37 -32.57
N ASP A 166 11.29 -0.31 -33.35
CA ASP A 166 11.73 -1.04 -34.54
C ASP A 166 10.52 -1.18 -35.48
N ASN A 167 10.47 -0.32 -36.49
CA ASN A 167 10.13 -0.72 -37.85
C ASN A 167 10.59 0.37 -38.81
N ALA A 168 11.90 0.33 -39.08
CA ALA A 168 12.45 0.79 -40.34
C ALA A 168 12.83 -0.44 -41.16
N SER A 169 12.39 -0.44 -42.43
CA SER A 169 12.84 -1.25 -43.58
C SER A 169 11.92 -2.40 -44.01
N ALA A 170 11.06 -2.09 -44.99
CA ALA A 170 11.03 -2.75 -46.30
C ALA A 170 10.49 -1.75 -47.34
#